data_AF-A0A1Q7GH05-F1
#
_entry.id   AF-A0A1Q7GH05-F1
#
_cell.length_a   1.000
_cell.length_b   1.000
_cell.length_c   1.000
_cell.angle_alpha   90.00
_cell.angle_beta   90.00
_cell.angle_gamma   90.00
#
_symmetry.space_group_name_H-M   'P 1'
#
loop_
_entity.id
_entity.type
_entity.pdbx_description
1 polymer ?
#
loop_
_entity_poly.entity_id
_entity_poly.type
_entity_poly.pdbx_seq_one_letter_code
_entity_poly.pdbx_strand_id
1 'polypeptide(L)'
;MDAAGGVTYGNLYSDLLNYVVFAVLLFYVLTIIGIFVLRARRPDVERPYRAFGYPFVPALYILAAVLIMLVLLLYQTQTAGTGLAIVVIGLPVYWLWSRRATPVTRRE
;
A
#
# COMPACT_ATOMS: atom_id res chain seq x y z
N MET A 1 16.09 -25.58 3.18
CA MET A 1 17.56 -25.43 3.06
C MET A 1 18.02 -26.84 2.79
N ASP A 2 18.12 -27.20 1.50
CA ASP A 2 18.32 -28.59 1.10
C ASP A 2 19.76 -28.76 0.63
N ALA A 3 20.31 -29.96 0.84
CA ALA A 3 21.74 -30.28 0.87
C ALA A 3 22.52 -30.14 -0.45
N ALA A 4 22.08 -29.32 -1.41
CA ALA A 4 22.67 -29.23 -2.75
C ALA A 4 22.86 -27.80 -3.29
N GLY A 5 22.80 -26.74 -2.47
CA GLY A 5 23.27 -25.38 -2.85
C GLY A 5 22.63 -24.74 -4.10
N GLY A 6 21.60 -25.35 -4.68
CA GLY A 6 20.91 -24.88 -5.88
C GLY A 6 19.65 -24.12 -5.50
N VAL A 7 19.48 -22.93 -6.06
CA VAL A 7 18.26 -22.12 -5.92
C VAL A 7 17.12 -22.86 -6.63
N THR A 8 16.27 -23.55 -5.88
CA THR A 8 15.03 -24.14 -6.41
C THR A 8 14.08 -23.00 -6.78
N TYR A 9 13.92 -22.72 -8.08
CA TYR A 9 13.12 -21.60 -8.62
C TYR A 9 11.66 -21.54 -8.11
N GLY A 10 11.11 -22.66 -7.62
CA GLY A 10 9.79 -22.70 -6.97
C GLY A 10 9.70 -21.88 -5.68
N ASN A 11 10.82 -21.66 -4.98
CA ASN A 11 10.87 -20.84 -3.76
C ASN A 11 11.02 -19.34 -4.08
N LEU A 12 11.72 -19.01 -5.18
CA LEU A 12 12.01 -17.60 -5.55
C LEU A 12 10.74 -16.80 -5.88
N TYR A 13 9.78 -17.37 -6.60
CA TYR A 13 8.53 -16.67 -6.90
C TYR A 13 7.72 -16.37 -5.63
N SER A 14 7.65 -17.34 -4.72
CA SER A 14 6.97 -17.20 -3.43
C SER A 14 7.65 -16.12 -2.58
N ASP A 15 8.99 -16.10 -2.55
CA ASP A 15 9.77 -15.09 -1.85
C ASP A 15 9.52 -13.69 -2.43
N LEU A 16 9.57 -13.52 -3.74
CA LEU A 16 9.28 -12.25 -4.43
C LEU A 16 7.87 -11.74 -4.11
N LEU A 17 6.86 -12.61 -4.13
CA LEU A 17 5.51 -12.25 -3.74
C LEU A 17 5.45 -11.80 -2.28
N ASN A 18 6.09 -12.54 -1.37
CA ASN A 18 6.13 -12.19 0.05
C ASN A 18 6.73 -10.80 0.29
N TYR A 19 7.76 -10.40 -0.48
CA TYR A 19 8.32 -9.05 -0.42
C TYR A 19 7.33 -7.97 -0.89
N VAL A 20 6.60 -8.20 -1.97
CA VAL A 20 5.72 -7.18 -2.59
C VAL A 20 4.37 -7.06 -1.89
N VAL A 21 3.82 -8.15 -1.37
CA VAL A 21 2.47 -8.19 -0.79
C VAL A 21 2.33 -7.21 0.39
N PHE A 22 3.36 -7.10 1.24
CA PHE A 22 3.33 -6.15 2.35
C PHE A 22 3.18 -4.70 1.86
N ALA A 23 4.00 -4.29 0.88
CA ALA A 23 3.97 -2.93 0.35
C ALA A 23 2.62 -2.61 -0.33
N VAL A 24 2.08 -3.56 -1.10
CA VAL A 24 0.78 -3.40 -1.78
C VAL A 24 -0.35 -3.27 -0.77
N LEU A 25 -0.39 -4.11 0.28
CA LEU A 25 -1.40 -4.03 1.33
C LEU A 25 -1.37 -2.69 2.07
N LEU A 26 -0.17 -2.18 2.37
CA LEU A 26 -0.01 -0.87 2.99
C LEU A 26 -0.62 0.24 2.13
N PHE A 27 -0.34 0.25 0.82
CA PHE A 27 -0.92 1.23 -0.10
C PHE A 27 -2.43 1.06 -0.30
N TYR A 28 -2.95 -0.17 -0.27
CA TYR A 28 -4.38 -0.41 -0.35
C TYR A 28 -5.13 0.13 0.86
N VAL A 29 -4.63 -0.11 2.07
CA VAL A 29 -5.18 0.48 3.30
C VAL A 29 -5.17 2.01 3.21
N LEU A 30 -4.04 2.59 2.79
CA LEU A 30 -3.89 4.03 2.64
C LEU A 30 -4.87 4.63 1.62
N THR A 31 -5.08 3.94 0.50
CA THR A 31 -6.00 4.35 -0.57
C THR A 31 -7.44 4.38 -0.06
N ILE A 32 -7.87 3.35 0.67
CA ILE A 32 -9.23 3.28 1.18
C ILE A 32 -9.45 4.31 2.29
N ILE A 33 -8.47 4.52 3.17
CA ILE A 33 -8.49 5.64 4.11
C ILE A 33 -8.64 6.96 3.35
N GLY A 34 -7.93 7.13 2.24
CA GLY A 34 -8.05 8.26 1.33
C GLY A 34 -9.48 8.48 0.83
N ILE A 35 -10.24 7.42 0.54
CA ILE A 35 -11.66 7.51 0.16
C ILE A 35 -12.51 8.09 1.31
N PHE A 36 -12.28 7.66 2.55
CA PHE A 36 -12.96 8.22 3.72
C PHE A 36 -12.60 9.71 3.92
N VAL A 37 -11.32 10.07 3.80
CA VAL A 37 -10.85 11.45 3.91
C VAL A 37 -11.42 12.33 2.79
N LEU A 38 -11.44 11.84 1.55
CA LEU A 38 -11.99 12.55 0.41
C LEU A 38 -13.50 12.76 0.56
N ARG A 39 -14.19 11.75 1.10
CA ARG A 39 -15.63 11.85 1.38
C ARG A 39 -15.95 12.91 2.43
N ALA A 40 -15.06 13.11 3.41
CA ALA A 40 -15.19 14.17 4.41
C ALA A 40 -14.80 15.55 3.87
N ARG A 41 -13.76 15.64 3.02
CA ARG A 41 -13.28 16.93 2.48
C ARG A 41 -14.11 17.49 1.33
N ARG A 42 -14.76 16.63 0.53
CA ARG A 42 -15.56 17.05 -0.63
C ARG A 42 -16.94 16.39 -0.60
N PRO A 43 -17.84 16.84 0.30
CA PRO A 43 -19.18 16.27 0.42
C PRO A 43 -20.07 16.55 -0.82
N ASP A 44 -19.95 17.74 -1.43
CA ASP A 44 -20.86 18.26 -2.48
C ASP A 44 -20.59 17.75 -3.90
N VAL A 45 -19.64 16.84 -4.10
CA VAL A 45 -19.37 16.29 -5.43
C VAL A 45 -20.48 15.29 -5.77
N GLU A 46 -21.09 15.42 -6.96
CA GLU A 46 -22.03 14.42 -7.46
C GLU A 46 -21.39 13.02 -7.46
N ARG A 47 -22.14 12.03 -6.96
CA ARG A 47 -21.68 10.65 -6.82
C ARG A 47 -22.55 9.74 -7.69
N PRO A 48 -22.19 9.57 -8.98
CA PRO A 48 -22.94 8.71 -9.90
C PRO A 48 -22.99 7.24 -9.45
N TYR A 49 -22.00 6.80 -8.67
CA TYR A 49 -21.93 5.44 -8.13
C TYR A 49 -21.83 5.45 -6.59
N ARG A 50 -22.81 4.86 -5.93
CA ARG A 50 -22.79 4.61 -4.48
C ARG A 50 -22.36 3.18 -4.23
N ALA A 51 -21.18 2.98 -3.64
CA ALA A 51 -20.72 1.67 -3.25
C ALA A 51 -21.73 1.01 -2.29
N PHE A 52 -22.25 -0.16 -2.68
CA PHE A 52 -23.18 -0.94 -1.86
C PHE A 52 -22.50 -1.35 -0.55
N GLY A 53 -23.15 -1.09 0.59
CA GLY A 53 -22.58 -1.40 1.91
C GLY A 53 -21.52 -0.42 2.42
N TYR A 54 -21.34 0.74 1.81
CA TYR A 54 -20.57 1.83 2.43
C TYR A 54 -21.28 2.34 3.69
N PRO A 55 -20.60 2.56 4.84
CA PRO A 55 -19.14 2.51 5.09
C PRO A 55 -18.61 1.16 5.61
N PHE A 56 -19.46 0.17 5.83
CA PHE A 56 -19.11 -1.09 6.50
C PHE A 56 -18.15 -1.96 5.70
N VAL A 57 -18.40 -2.12 4.39
CA VAL A 57 -17.56 -2.98 3.53
C VAL A 57 -16.11 -2.46 3.46
N PRO A 58 -15.86 -1.16 3.20
CA PRO A 58 -14.49 -0.64 3.22
C PRO A 58 -13.83 -0.68 4.61
N ALA A 59 -14.59 -0.47 5.69
CA ALA A 59 -14.05 -0.55 7.05
C ALA A 59 -13.62 -1.98 7.40
N LEU A 60 -14.44 -2.97 7.05
CA LEU A 60 -14.11 -4.39 7.23
C LEU A 60 -12.87 -4.78 6.41
N TYR A 61 -12.76 -4.27 5.19
CA TYR A 61 -11.56 -4.47 4.37
C TYR A 61 -10.30 -3.93 5.06
N ILE A 62 -10.35 -2.69 5.58
CA ILE A 62 -9.20 -2.12 6.31
C ILE A 62 -8.82 -3.00 7.50
N LEU A 63 -9.79 -3.45 8.30
CA LEU A 63 -9.53 -4.32 9.44
C LEU A 63 -8.85 -5.63 9.01
N ALA A 64 -9.36 -6.30 7.98
CA ALA A 64 -8.78 -7.53 7.47
C ALA A 64 -7.37 -7.31 6.90
N ALA A 65 -7.18 -6.25 6.11
CA ALA A 65 -5.90 -5.92 5.51
C ALA A 65 -4.84 -5.57 6.57
N VAL A 66 -5.21 -4.81 7.60
CA VAL A 66 -4.32 -4.48 8.72
C VAL A 66 -3.97 -5.75 9.51
N LEU A 67 -4.93 -6.65 9.75
CA LEU A 67 -4.65 -7.91 10.42
C LEU A 67 -3.67 -8.78 9.62
N ILE A 68 -3.86 -8.90 8.31
CA ILE A 68 -2.91 -9.59 7.43
C ILE A 68 -1.54 -8.93 7.49
N MET A 69 -1.48 -7.59 7.42
CA MET A 69 -0.23 -6.84 7.49
C MET A 69 0.49 -7.05 8.83
N LEU A 70 -0.24 -7.14 9.96
CA LEU A 70 0.32 -7.47 11.27
C LEU A 70 0.84 -8.91 11.33
N VAL A 71 0.12 -9.87 10.75
CA VAL A 71 0.59 -11.25 10.63
C VAL A 71 1.87 -11.30 9.79
N LEU A 72 1.92 -10.62 8.64
CA LEU A 72 3.13 -10.54 7.82
C LEU A 72 4.29 -9.90 8.60
N LEU A 73 4.02 -8.85 9.35
CA LEU A 73 5.04 -8.17 10.14
C LEU A 73 5.60 -9.06 11.26
N LEU A 74 4.77 -9.88 11.91
CA LEU A 74 5.19 -10.76 13.01
C LEU A 74 5.88 -12.04 12.50
N TYR A 75 5.35 -12.65 11.44
CA TYR A 75 5.81 -13.95 10.95
C TYR A 75 6.88 -13.85 9.84
N GLN A 76 6.93 -12.75 9.11
CA GLN A 76 7.91 -12.50 8.05
C GLN A 76 8.52 -11.09 8.19
N THR A 77 9.13 -10.83 9.34
CA THR A 77 9.77 -9.54 9.68
C THR A 77 10.76 -9.05 8.61
N GLN A 78 11.49 -9.96 7.96
CA GLN A 78 12.46 -9.63 6.91
C GLN A 78 11.81 -9.08 5.63
N THR A 79 10.70 -9.70 5.18
CA THR A 79 10.00 -9.26 3.97
C THR A 79 9.21 -7.98 4.22
N ALA A 80 8.49 -7.93 5.35
CA ALA A 80 7.74 -6.75 5.78
C ALA A 80 8.64 -5.54 6.04
N GLY A 81 9.77 -5.74 6.72
CA GLY A 81 10.76 -4.69 6.99
C GLY A 81 11.36 -4.12 5.72
N THR A 82 11.70 -4.98 4.74
CA THR A 82 12.21 -4.53 3.43
C THR A 82 11.14 -3.76 2.65
N GLY A 83 9.90 -4.24 2.64
CA GLY A 83 8.77 -3.55 2.00
C GLY A 83 8.53 -2.17 2.62
N LEU A 84 8.56 -2.06 3.95
CA LEU A 84 8.42 -0.78 4.66
C LEU A 84 9.59 0.17 4.34
N ALA A 85 10.83 -0.33 4.32
CA ALA A 85 12.00 0.46 3.98
C ALA A 85 11.89 1.07 2.57
N ILE A 86 11.43 0.29 1.59
CA ILE A 86 11.20 0.77 0.21
C ILE A 86 10.14 1.88 0.19
N VAL A 87 9.02 1.70 0.91
CA VAL A 87 7.97 2.73 1.03
C VAL A 87 8.52 4.00 1.66
N VAL A 88 9.30 3.87 2.75
CA VAL A 88 9.91 5.01 3.44
C VAL A 88 10.91 5.73 2.55
N ILE A 89 11.69 5.03 1.72
CA ILE A 89 12.59 5.63 0.72
C ILE A 89 11.82 6.42 -0.36
N GLY A 90 10.56 6.06 -0.63
CA GLY A 90 9.68 6.84 -1.50
C GLY A 90 9.46 8.28 -1.02
N LEU A 91 9.42 8.52 0.30
CA LEU A 91 9.22 9.86 0.89
C LEU A 91 10.36 10.86 0.59
N PRO A 92 11.65 10.56 0.88
CA PRO A 92 12.75 11.46 0.57
C PRO A 92 12.91 11.66 -0.94
N VAL A 93 12.65 10.62 -1.76
CA VAL A 93 12.65 10.74 -3.23
C VAL A 93 11.57 11.71 -3.70
N TYR A 94 10.34 11.58 -3.19
CA TYR A 94 9.25 12.51 -3.50
C TYR A 94 9.62 13.95 -3.13
N TRP A 95 10.22 14.17 -1.96
CA TRP A 95 10.59 15.51 -1.51
C TRP A 95 11.70 16.13 -2.36
N LEU A 96 12.72 15.34 -2.74
CA LEU A 96 13.81 15.79 -3.61
C LEU A 96 13.28 16.21 -5.00
N TRP A 97 12.30 15.47 -5.53
CA TRP A 97 11.71 15.78 -6.83
C TRP A 97 10.69 16.91 -6.76
N SER A 98 9.89 16.98 -5.69
CA SER A 98 8.93 18.07 -5.47
C SER A 98 9.60 19.43 -5.41
N ARG A 99 10.83 19.52 -4.89
CA ARG A 99 11.66 20.75 -4.94
C ARG A 99 12.02 21.20 -6.36
N ARG A 100 11.95 20.32 -7.35
CA ARG A 100 12.20 20.61 -8.77
C ARG A 100 10.91 20.77 -9.58
N ALA A 101 9.75 20.49 -9.00
CA ALA A 101 8.48 20.67 -9.68
C ALA A 101 8.22 22.16 -9.87
N THR A 102 8.39 22.66 -11.09
CA THR A 102 8.00 24.01 -11.49
C THR A 102 6.52 24.23 -11.18
N PRO A 103 6.12 25.43 -10.71
CA PRO A 103 4.72 25.72 -10.45
C PRO A 103 3.91 25.44 -11.71
N VAL A 104 2.89 24.58 -11.60
CA VAL A 104 1.91 24.42 -12.68
C VAL A 104 1.20 25.75 -12.80
N THR A 105 1.58 26.55 -13.79
CA THR A 105 0.89 27.79 -14.14
C THR A 105 -0.52 27.43 -14.54
N ARG A 106 -1.46 27.67 -13.62
CA ARG A 106 -2.90 27.52 -13.83
C ARG A 106 -3.28 28.49 -14.95
N ARG A 107 -3.40 28.01 -16.18
CA ARG A 107 -4.04 28.77 -17.26
C ARG A 107 -5.54 28.70 -17.05
N GLU A 108 -6.11 29.87 -16.83
CA GLU A 108 -7.56 30.15 -16.83
C GLU A 108 -8.14 29.97 -18.23
#